data_AF-A0A8H3BY15-F1
#
_entry.id   AF-A0A8H3BY15-F1
#
_cell.length_a   1.000
_cell.length_b   1.000
_cell.length_c   1.000
_cell.angle_alpha   90.00
_cell.angle_beta   90.00
_cell.angle_gamma   90.00
#
_symmetry.space_group_name_H-M   'P 1'
#
loop_
_entity.id
_entity.type
_entity.pdbx_description
1 polymer ?
#
loop_
_entity_poly.entity_id
_entity_poly.type
_entity_poly.pdbx_seq_one_letter_code
_entity_poly.pdbx_strand_id
1 'polypeptide(L)'
;MGYSFGALEDKEPEYMKASNKLFPLVFSLWYARPFLSTLMKIGSAGFRRALVDCVPVEKVQELKNVTNIMDETAIHIYQKKKAALANGTLESEIAAGQDIISMLLKQNEAVSPEEQMTEAEIIAHVNALVFAGHDTTSGALARTFYLLAQHPDVQDRVREEVREAHSLYGRDLDYDQLNSLTFLDAVCRESLRLWSPAQFVERVAGEDYSLPLQHAVKSKNGKTAISNLHVPKGTHIYLSLSSTNRDKLTWGEDADKFNPYR
;
A
#
# COMPACT_ATOMS: atom_id res chain seq x y z
N MET A 1 9.38 -3.82 -10.77
CA MET A 1 8.43 -4.24 -11.83
C MET A 1 8.94 -4.05 -13.25
N GLY A 2 10.10 -3.38 -13.48
CA GLY A 2 10.66 -3.28 -14.82
C GLY A 2 9.77 -2.57 -15.84
N TYR A 3 8.84 -1.72 -15.35
CA TYR A 3 7.91 -0.93 -16.16
C TYR A 3 7.98 0.51 -15.68
N SER A 4 8.21 1.45 -16.60
CA SER A 4 8.16 2.88 -16.33
C SER A 4 6.76 3.39 -16.64
N PHE A 5 6.18 4.10 -15.69
CA PHE A 5 4.91 4.80 -15.89
C PHE A 5 5.10 6.20 -16.50
N GLY A 6 6.34 6.65 -16.73
CA GLY A 6 6.60 7.99 -17.31
C GLY A 6 6.26 9.14 -16.35
N ALA A 7 6.25 8.89 -15.03
CA ALA A 7 5.87 9.91 -14.03
C ALA A 7 6.81 11.15 -14.01
N LEU A 8 8.00 11.03 -14.59
CA LEU A 8 8.98 12.13 -14.75
C LEU A 8 8.87 12.84 -16.11
N GLU A 9 7.95 12.44 -16.99
CA GLU A 9 7.80 12.93 -18.37
C GLU A 9 6.68 13.99 -18.52
N ASP A 10 6.44 14.80 -17.48
CA ASP A 10 5.40 15.86 -17.40
C ASP A 10 3.96 15.38 -17.70
N LYS A 11 3.72 14.07 -17.69
CA LYS A 11 2.40 13.46 -17.86
C LYS A 11 2.08 12.59 -16.66
N GLU A 12 1.02 12.96 -15.94
CA GLU A 12 0.51 12.10 -14.87
C GLU A 12 -0.16 10.85 -15.49
N PRO A 13 0.30 9.64 -15.17
CA PRO A 13 -0.19 8.41 -15.80
C PRO A 13 -1.64 8.14 -15.39
N GLU A 14 -2.48 7.71 -16.34
CA GLU A 14 -3.91 7.44 -16.08
C GLU A 14 -4.11 6.40 -14.98
N TYR A 15 -3.25 5.39 -14.92
CA TYR A 15 -3.24 4.39 -13.85
C TYR A 15 -3.12 5.02 -12.46
N MET A 16 -2.22 6.00 -12.28
CA MET A 16 -2.00 6.63 -10.98
C MET A 16 -3.21 7.46 -10.54
N LYS A 17 -3.81 8.20 -11.49
CA LYS A 17 -5.08 8.91 -11.25
C LYS A 17 -6.21 7.97 -10.84
N ALA A 18 -6.33 6.83 -11.51
CA ALA A 18 -7.32 5.81 -11.19
C ALA A 18 -7.06 5.20 -9.80
N SER A 19 -5.81 4.80 -9.53
CA SER A 19 -5.36 4.22 -8.26
C SER A 19 -5.71 5.13 -7.06
N ASN A 20 -5.41 6.42 -7.16
CA ASN A 20 -5.68 7.38 -6.07
C ASN A 20 -7.17 7.55 -5.75
N LYS A 21 -8.06 7.29 -6.72
CA LYS A 21 -9.51 7.36 -6.55
C LYS A 21 -10.11 6.08 -5.97
N LEU A 22 -9.42 4.95 -6.04
CA LEU A 22 -9.98 3.64 -5.68
C LEU A 22 -10.50 3.60 -4.25
N PHE A 23 -9.65 3.89 -3.25
CA PHE A 23 -10.06 3.84 -1.84
C PHE A 23 -11.13 4.88 -1.49
N PRO A 24 -11.00 6.18 -1.85
CA PRO A 24 -12.06 7.15 -1.62
C PRO A 24 -13.42 6.70 -2.15
N LEU A 25 -13.46 6.13 -3.36
CA LEU A 25 -14.69 5.61 -3.96
C LEU A 25 -15.23 4.40 -3.18
N VAL A 26 -14.38 3.41 -2.89
CA VAL A 26 -14.76 2.22 -2.11
C VAL A 26 -15.32 2.60 -0.73
N PHE A 27 -14.65 3.51 -0.01
CA PHE A 27 -15.13 3.98 1.29
C PHE A 27 -16.43 4.79 1.18
N SER A 28 -16.61 5.57 0.11
CA SER A 28 -17.84 6.33 -0.12
C SER A 28 -19.06 5.43 -0.40
N LEU A 29 -18.82 4.19 -0.83
CA LEU A 29 -19.83 3.15 -1.12
C LEU A 29 -20.05 2.19 0.06
N TRP A 30 -19.76 2.62 1.30
CA TRP A 30 -19.88 1.80 2.51
C TRP A 30 -21.25 1.08 2.64
N TYR A 31 -22.33 1.70 2.17
CA TYR A 31 -23.69 1.16 2.19
C TYR A 31 -23.89 -0.05 1.27
N ALA A 32 -23.07 -0.19 0.22
CA ALA A 32 -23.13 -1.33 -0.70
C ALA A 32 -22.41 -2.56 -0.12
N ARG A 33 -21.47 -2.36 0.81
CA ARG A 33 -20.58 -3.40 1.36
C ARG A 33 -21.31 -4.64 1.93
N PRO A 34 -22.44 -4.51 2.68
CA PRO A 34 -23.18 -5.68 3.17
C PRO A 34 -23.76 -6.55 2.05
N PHE A 35 -24.10 -5.93 0.90
CA PHE A 35 -24.72 -6.61 -0.23
C PHE A 35 -23.69 -7.17 -1.21
N LEU A 36 -22.48 -6.62 -1.27
CA LEU A 36 -21.43 -7.05 -2.21
C LEU A 36 -21.13 -8.56 -2.11
N SER A 37 -21.04 -9.12 -0.90
CA SER A 37 -20.78 -10.55 -0.70
C SER A 37 -21.84 -11.43 -1.37
N THR A 38 -23.11 -11.06 -1.23
CA THR A 38 -24.23 -11.78 -1.84
C THR A 38 -24.28 -11.54 -3.35
N LEU A 39 -24.10 -10.30 -3.79
CA LEU A 39 -24.11 -9.91 -5.20
C LEU A 39 -22.99 -10.59 -6.00
N MET A 40 -21.81 -10.77 -5.41
CA MET A 40 -20.69 -11.47 -6.06
C MET A 40 -20.96 -12.96 -6.30
N LYS A 41 -21.89 -13.57 -5.55
CA LYS A 41 -22.29 -14.98 -5.71
C LYS A 41 -23.37 -15.17 -6.79
N ILE A 42 -23.95 -14.10 -7.31
CA ILE A 42 -25.05 -14.17 -8.27
C ILE A 42 -24.49 -14.17 -9.70
N GLY A 43 -24.89 -15.17 -10.49
CA GLY A 43 -24.67 -15.26 -11.92
C GLY A 43 -23.19 -15.38 -12.35
N SER A 44 -22.96 -15.21 -13.66
CA SER A 44 -21.61 -15.16 -14.24
C SER A 44 -20.98 -13.77 -14.09
N ALA A 45 -19.67 -13.66 -14.31
CA ALA A 45 -18.97 -12.37 -14.30
C ALA A 45 -19.57 -11.38 -15.32
N GLY A 46 -19.90 -11.86 -16.54
CA GLY A 46 -20.56 -11.05 -17.56
C GLY A 46 -21.96 -10.58 -17.16
N PHE A 47 -22.73 -11.41 -16.48
CA PHE A 47 -24.03 -11.01 -15.95
C PHE A 47 -23.91 -9.91 -14.90
N ARG A 48 -22.98 -10.06 -13.94
CA ARG A 48 -22.72 -9.01 -12.94
C ARG A 48 -22.25 -7.70 -13.58
N ARG A 49 -21.43 -7.79 -14.62
CA ARG A 49 -20.97 -6.62 -15.39
C ARG A 49 -22.15 -5.89 -16.04
N ALA A 50 -23.02 -6.62 -16.73
CA ALA A 50 -24.23 -6.06 -17.34
C ALA A 50 -25.16 -5.41 -16.29
N LEU A 51 -25.30 -6.02 -15.11
CA LEU A 51 -26.05 -5.39 -14.01
C LEU A 51 -25.42 -4.07 -13.57
N VAL A 52 -24.10 -4.04 -13.36
CA VAL A 52 -23.39 -2.81 -12.98
C VAL A 52 -23.55 -1.74 -14.06
N ASP A 53 -23.51 -2.09 -15.35
CA ASP A 53 -23.71 -1.15 -16.45
C ASP A 53 -25.12 -0.51 -16.44
N CYS A 54 -26.12 -1.24 -15.95
CA CYS A 54 -27.49 -0.73 -15.80
C CYS A 54 -27.74 0.12 -14.55
N VAL A 55 -26.80 0.14 -13.58
CA VAL A 55 -26.98 0.89 -12.32
C VAL A 55 -26.64 2.38 -12.54
N PRO A 56 -27.60 3.32 -12.46
CA PRO A 56 -27.39 4.74 -12.76
C PRO A 56 -26.79 5.50 -11.56
N VAL A 57 -25.86 4.89 -10.82
CA VAL A 57 -25.19 5.52 -9.69
C VAL A 57 -23.80 5.96 -10.12
N GLU A 58 -23.58 7.28 -10.14
CA GLU A 58 -22.33 7.90 -10.61
C GLU A 58 -21.09 7.27 -9.97
N LYS A 59 -21.07 7.13 -8.63
CA LYS A 59 -19.96 6.53 -7.88
C LYS A 59 -19.67 5.07 -8.26
N VAL A 60 -20.71 4.32 -8.62
CA VAL A 60 -20.56 2.92 -9.06
C VAL A 60 -19.94 2.88 -10.46
N GLN A 61 -20.39 3.76 -11.36
CA GLN A 61 -19.81 3.88 -12.70
C GLN A 61 -18.38 4.40 -12.65
N GLU A 62 -18.07 5.36 -11.78
CA GLU A 62 -16.71 5.86 -11.59
C GLU A 62 -15.79 4.77 -11.04
N LEU A 63 -16.23 4.02 -10.02
CA LEU A 63 -15.46 2.88 -9.50
C LEU A 63 -15.23 1.81 -10.59
N LYS A 64 -16.24 1.51 -11.41
CA LYS A 64 -16.10 0.60 -12.55
C LYS A 64 -15.02 1.09 -13.52
N ASN A 65 -15.04 2.37 -13.88
CA ASN A 65 -14.07 2.97 -14.81
C ASN A 65 -12.66 2.93 -14.23
N VAL A 66 -12.50 3.27 -12.94
CA VAL A 66 -11.23 3.17 -12.23
C VAL A 66 -10.69 1.73 -12.29
N THR A 67 -11.52 0.74 -11.96
CA THR A 67 -11.10 -0.67 -12.00
C THR A 67 -10.73 -1.12 -13.42
N ASN A 68 -11.45 -0.66 -14.46
CA ASN A 68 -11.10 -0.99 -15.84
C ASN A 68 -9.74 -0.44 -16.24
N ILE A 69 -9.46 0.83 -15.94
CA ILE A 69 -8.16 1.46 -16.27
C ILE A 69 -7.02 0.69 -15.59
N MET A 70 -7.21 0.31 -14.33
CA MET A 70 -6.22 -0.47 -13.60
C MET A 70 -6.01 -1.85 -14.24
N ASP A 71 -7.09 -2.57 -14.52
CA ASP A 71 -7.05 -3.91 -15.12
C ASP A 71 -6.45 -3.91 -16.53
N GLU A 72 -6.87 -2.99 -17.39
CA GLU A 72 -6.34 -2.82 -18.75
C GLU A 72 -4.84 -2.50 -18.74
N THR A 73 -4.39 -1.67 -17.80
CA THR A 73 -2.96 -1.36 -17.65
C THR A 73 -2.18 -2.59 -17.18
N ALA A 74 -2.69 -3.36 -16.22
CA ALA A 74 -2.04 -4.57 -15.75
C ALA A 74 -1.97 -5.66 -16.84
N ILE A 75 -3.05 -5.83 -17.62
CA ILE A 75 -3.06 -6.69 -18.80
C ILE A 75 -1.99 -6.23 -19.79
N HIS A 76 -1.91 -4.92 -20.07
CA HIS A 76 -0.90 -4.39 -20.99
C HIS A 76 0.53 -4.69 -20.53
N ILE A 77 0.84 -4.46 -19.25
CA ILE A 77 2.14 -4.77 -18.64
C ILE A 77 2.44 -6.26 -18.76
N TYR A 78 1.48 -7.12 -18.41
CA TYR A 78 1.62 -8.57 -18.49
C TYR A 78 1.91 -9.04 -19.92
N GLN A 79 1.11 -8.61 -20.91
CA GLN A 79 1.28 -9.03 -22.31
C GLN A 79 2.62 -8.56 -22.87
N LYS A 80 3.04 -7.33 -22.55
CA LYS A 80 4.35 -6.81 -22.96
C LYS A 80 5.49 -7.66 -22.39
N LYS A 81 5.43 -8.01 -21.10
CA LYS A 81 6.45 -8.84 -20.44
C LYS A 81 6.47 -10.27 -20.98
N LYS A 82 5.30 -10.87 -21.22
CA LYS A 82 5.17 -12.21 -21.82
C LYS A 82 5.75 -12.26 -23.23
N ALA A 83 5.48 -11.25 -24.05
CA ALA A 83 6.03 -11.14 -25.39
C ALA A 83 7.56 -10.94 -25.37
N ALA A 84 8.08 -10.10 -24.46
CA ALA A 84 9.52 -9.91 -24.28
C ALA A 84 10.23 -11.20 -23.84
N LEU A 85 9.57 -12.03 -23.03
CA LEU A 85 10.05 -13.36 -22.63
C LEU A 85 10.12 -14.33 -23.79
N ALA A 86 9.05 -14.43 -24.58
CA ALA A 86 9.00 -15.30 -25.75
C ALA A 86 10.05 -14.92 -26.82
N ASN A 87 10.30 -13.62 -27.01
CA ASN A 87 11.23 -13.12 -28.03
C ASN A 87 12.70 -13.08 -27.56
N GLY A 88 12.98 -13.41 -26.29
CA GLY A 88 14.33 -13.33 -25.72
C GLY A 88 14.86 -11.90 -25.54
N THR A 89 13.99 -10.87 -25.60
CA THR A 89 14.39 -9.45 -25.57
C THR A 89 14.39 -8.84 -24.18
N LEU A 90 14.24 -9.63 -23.11
CA LEU A 90 14.22 -9.13 -21.72
C LEU A 90 15.44 -8.30 -21.34
N GLU A 91 16.60 -8.57 -21.94
CA GLU A 91 17.85 -7.84 -21.69
C GLU A 91 17.74 -6.35 -22.05
N SER A 92 16.84 -5.98 -22.96
CA SER A 92 16.61 -4.58 -23.37
C SER A 92 15.66 -3.79 -22.46
N GLU A 93 14.99 -4.45 -21.50
CA GLU A 93 14.04 -3.80 -20.61
C GLU A 93 14.68 -3.34 -19.30
N ILE A 94 14.00 -2.42 -18.60
CA ILE A 94 14.39 -1.97 -17.25
C ILE A 94 14.55 -3.20 -16.35
N ALA A 95 15.77 -3.42 -15.86
CA ALA A 95 16.22 -4.56 -15.06
C ALA A 95 16.49 -5.89 -15.80
N ALA A 96 16.66 -5.90 -17.12
CA ALA A 96 17.19 -7.04 -17.91
C ALA A 96 16.51 -8.40 -17.61
N GLY A 97 15.22 -8.41 -17.27
CA GLY A 97 14.48 -9.63 -16.90
C GLY A 97 14.72 -10.18 -15.48
N GLN A 98 15.31 -9.37 -14.60
CA GLN A 98 15.39 -9.58 -13.15
C GLN A 98 14.29 -8.82 -12.38
N ASP A 99 13.29 -8.27 -13.07
CA ASP A 99 12.14 -7.68 -12.40
C ASP A 99 11.14 -8.73 -11.90
N ILE A 100 10.35 -8.34 -10.90
CA ILE A 100 9.38 -9.20 -10.20
C ILE A 100 8.43 -9.93 -11.17
N ILE A 101 7.96 -9.27 -12.24
CA ILE A 101 6.98 -9.88 -13.15
C ILE A 101 7.66 -10.90 -14.06
N SER A 102 8.84 -10.56 -14.59
CA SER A 102 9.65 -11.50 -15.36
C SER A 102 10.07 -12.72 -14.55
N MET A 103 10.44 -12.52 -13.27
CA MET A 103 10.75 -13.62 -12.36
C MET A 103 9.52 -14.47 -12.08
N LEU A 104 8.37 -13.86 -11.80
CA LEU A 104 7.12 -14.58 -11.57
C LEU A 104 6.73 -15.45 -12.76
N LEU A 105 6.82 -14.92 -13.99
CA LEU A 105 6.55 -15.67 -15.21
C LEU A 105 7.48 -16.88 -15.36
N LYS A 106 8.80 -16.68 -15.21
CA LYS A 106 9.80 -17.75 -15.30
C LYS A 106 9.58 -18.84 -14.24
N GLN A 107 9.27 -18.46 -13.01
CA GLN A 107 9.03 -19.42 -11.92
C GLN A 107 7.70 -20.16 -12.13
N ASN A 108 6.67 -19.47 -12.64
CA ASN A 108 5.39 -20.10 -12.94
C ASN A 108 5.51 -21.17 -14.03
N GLU A 109 6.40 -20.99 -15.02
CA GLU A 109 6.67 -22.03 -16.02
C GLU A 109 7.46 -23.23 -15.46
N ALA A 110 8.20 -23.04 -14.35
CA ALA A 110 9.05 -24.06 -13.76
C ALA A 110 8.34 -24.99 -12.76
N VAL A 111 7.19 -24.58 -12.23
CA VAL A 111 6.39 -25.39 -11.28
C VAL A 111 5.47 -26.38 -11.99
N SER A 112 4.94 -27.35 -11.24
CA SER A 112 4.01 -28.35 -11.78
C SER A 112 2.73 -27.69 -12.28
N PRO A 113 2.04 -28.23 -13.31
CA PRO A 113 0.82 -27.64 -13.86
C PRO A 113 -0.30 -27.39 -12.82
N GLU A 114 -0.31 -28.18 -11.74
CA GLU A 114 -1.27 -28.08 -10.64
C GLU A 114 -0.98 -26.89 -9.71
N GLU A 115 0.27 -26.42 -9.69
CA GLU A 115 0.75 -25.27 -8.91
C GLU A 115 0.89 -24.01 -9.75
N GLN A 116 0.67 -24.09 -11.07
CA GLN A 116 0.75 -22.95 -11.96
C GLN A 116 -0.39 -21.97 -11.70
N MET A 117 0.00 -20.71 -11.56
CA MET A 117 -0.91 -19.58 -11.57
C MET A 117 -1.50 -19.39 -12.97
N THR A 118 -2.80 -19.15 -12.99
CA THR A 118 -3.52 -18.73 -14.18
C THR A 118 -3.07 -17.33 -14.61
N GLU A 119 -3.28 -16.99 -15.89
CA GLU A 119 -3.00 -15.65 -16.41
C GLU A 119 -3.73 -14.56 -15.60
N ALA A 120 -4.98 -14.82 -15.20
CA ALA A 120 -5.77 -13.91 -14.39
C ALA A 120 -5.15 -13.66 -13.00
N GLU A 121 -4.58 -14.67 -12.37
CA GLU A 121 -3.92 -14.53 -11.06
C GLU A 121 -2.61 -13.73 -11.17
N ILE A 122 -1.84 -13.93 -12.24
CA ILE A 122 -0.62 -13.15 -12.48
C ILE A 122 -0.97 -11.67 -12.73
N ILE A 123 -1.98 -11.38 -13.54
CA ILE A 123 -2.47 -10.01 -13.78
C ILE A 123 -2.96 -9.37 -12.47
N ALA A 124 -3.66 -10.14 -11.61
CA ALA A 124 -4.07 -9.65 -10.30
C ALA A 124 -2.86 -9.29 -9.41
N HIS A 125 -1.77 -10.05 -9.46
CA HIS A 125 -0.53 -9.71 -8.76
C HIS A 125 0.15 -8.45 -9.31
N VAL A 126 0.13 -8.24 -10.63
CA VAL A 126 0.62 -6.98 -11.23
C VAL A 126 -0.16 -5.80 -10.62
N ASN A 127 -1.49 -5.84 -10.67
CA ASN A 127 -2.33 -4.81 -10.08
C ASN A 127 -2.03 -4.57 -8.59
N ALA A 128 -1.95 -5.64 -7.80
CA ALA A 128 -1.70 -5.57 -6.37
C ALA A 128 -0.35 -4.90 -6.06
N LEU A 129 0.71 -5.28 -6.77
CA LEU A 129 2.06 -4.73 -6.56
C LEU A 129 2.15 -3.26 -6.97
N VAL A 130 1.61 -2.89 -8.13
CA VAL A 130 1.61 -1.50 -8.60
C VAL A 130 0.84 -0.62 -7.62
N PHE A 131 -0.37 -1.06 -7.26
CA PHE A 131 -1.25 -0.34 -6.36
C PHE A 131 -0.61 -0.13 -4.98
N ALA A 132 -0.18 -1.22 -4.34
CA ALA A 132 0.38 -1.19 -3.00
C ALA A 132 1.65 -0.34 -2.92
N GLY A 133 2.53 -0.45 -3.92
CA GLY A 133 3.78 0.31 -3.96
C GLY A 133 3.61 1.80 -4.26
N HIS A 134 2.60 2.17 -5.06
CA HIS A 134 2.41 3.55 -5.49
C HIS A 134 1.76 4.42 -4.41
N ASP A 135 0.56 4.05 -3.96
CA ASP A 135 -0.25 4.92 -3.10
C ASP A 135 0.42 5.13 -1.73
N THR A 136 1.01 4.07 -1.18
CA THR A 136 1.70 4.14 0.13
C THR A 136 2.96 4.99 0.08
N THR A 137 3.82 4.79 -0.92
CA THR A 137 5.10 5.50 -1.04
C THR A 137 4.90 6.96 -1.41
N SER A 138 4.01 7.26 -2.36
CA SER A 138 3.70 8.64 -2.75
C SER A 138 3.07 9.42 -1.59
N GLY A 139 2.16 8.81 -0.84
CA GLY A 139 1.58 9.39 0.37
C GLY A 139 2.61 9.66 1.47
N ALA A 140 3.52 8.70 1.71
CA ALA A 140 4.61 8.86 2.68
C ALA A 140 5.55 10.02 2.29
N LEU A 141 5.96 10.09 1.02
CA LEU A 141 6.82 11.16 0.51
C LEU A 141 6.13 12.53 0.61
N ALA A 142 4.86 12.63 0.19
CA ALA A 142 4.09 13.87 0.27
C ALA A 142 4.01 14.38 1.72
N ARG A 143 3.77 13.50 2.69
CA ARG A 143 3.75 13.85 4.12
C ARG A 143 5.12 14.22 4.66
N THR A 144 6.17 13.52 4.26
CA THR A 144 7.55 13.81 4.65
C THR A 144 7.97 15.19 4.15
N PHE A 145 7.72 15.52 2.87
CA PHE A 145 8.01 16.84 2.32
C PHE A 145 7.18 17.95 2.98
N TYR A 146 5.90 17.68 3.25
CA TYR A 146 5.08 18.61 4.01
C TYR A 146 5.68 18.91 5.40
N LEU A 147 6.09 17.88 6.14
CA LEU A 147 6.71 18.04 7.46
C LEU A 147 8.03 18.82 7.39
N LEU A 148 8.89 18.50 6.42
CA LEU A 148 10.15 19.23 6.20
C LEU A 148 9.92 20.70 5.83
N ALA A 149 8.89 21.00 5.02
CA ALA A 149 8.53 22.39 4.70
C ALA A 149 8.03 23.17 5.92
N GLN A 150 7.46 22.49 6.91
CA GLN A 150 7.02 23.09 8.18
C GLN A 150 8.15 23.20 9.22
N HIS A 151 9.28 22.50 9.04
CA HIS A 151 10.42 22.47 9.98
C HIS A 151 11.73 22.73 9.21
N PRO A 152 12.02 24.00 8.85
CA PRO A 152 13.21 24.34 8.06
C PRO A 152 14.53 23.92 8.71
N ASP A 153 14.61 23.94 10.04
CA ASP A 153 15.76 23.48 10.82
C ASP A 153 16.07 21.99 10.58
N VAL A 154 15.03 21.14 10.58
CA VAL A 154 15.17 19.71 10.25
C VAL A 154 15.54 19.54 8.78
N GLN A 155 14.92 20.31 7.88
CA GLN A 155 15.23 20.27 6.45
C GLN A 155 16.70 20.63 6.17
N ASP A 156 17.21 21.68 6.81
CA ASP A 156 18.59 22.11 6.70
C ASP A 156 19.54 21.04 7.21
N ARG A 157 19.23 20.42 8.35
CA ARG A 157 20.04 19.33 8.91
C ARG A 157 20.10 18.09 8.02
N VAL A 158 18.97 17.65 7.43
CA VAL A 158 18.97 16.57 6.43
C VAL A 158 19.81 16.95 5.22
N ARG A 159 19.70 18.19 4.75
CA ARG A 159 20.46 18.68 3.60
C ARG A 159 21.96 18.70 3.87
N GLU A 160 22.37 19.05 5.09
CA GLU A 160 23.77 18.94 5.53
C GLU A 160 24.27 17.49 5.48
N GLU A 161 23.54 16.55 6.09
CA GLU A 161 23.90 15.12 6.10
C GLU A 161 24.06 14.56 4.68
N VAL A 162 23.13 14.90 3.78
CA VAL A 162 23.20 14.49 2.36
C VAL A 162 24.40 15.13 1.65
N ARG A 163 24.72 16.39 1.91
CA ARG A 163 25.90 17.07 1.32
C ARG A 163 27.21 16.49 1.82
N GLU A 164 27.28 16.14 3.10
CA GLU A 164 28.43 15.45 3.69
C GLU A 164 28.64 14.10 3.02
N ALA A 165 27.58 13.29 2.89
CA ALA A 165 27.62 12.02 2.18
C ALA A 165 28.09 12.18 0.72
N HIS A 166 27.57 13.18 0.01
CA HIS A 166 28.01 13.48 -1.35
C HIS A 166 29.48 13.88 -1.46
N SER A 167 30.01 14.54 -0.42
CA SER A 167 31.42 14.93 -0.38
C SER A 167 32.34 13.73 -0.14
N LEU A 168 31.84 12.69 0.54
CA LEU A 168 32.58 11.47 0.86
C LEU A 168 32.52 10.42 -0.25
N TYR A 169 31.34 10.21 -0.84
CA TYR A 169 31.07 9.08 -1.74
C TYR A 169 30.72 9.50 -3.18
N GLY A 170 30.53 10.80 -3.43
CA GLY A 170 30.07 11.31 -4.72
C GLY A 170 28.54 11.44 -4.80
N ARG A 171 28.03 11.81 -5.99
CA ARG A 171 26.59 12.07 -6.18
C ARG A 171 25.73 10.83 -6.20
N ASP A 172 26.28 9.73 -6.71
CA ASP A 172 25.56 8.47 -6.86
C ASP A 172 25.82 7.59 -5.63
N LEU A 173 25.05 7.86 -4.57
CA LEU A 173 25.11 7.06 -3.36
C LEU A 173 24.53 5.67 -3.62
N ASP A 174 25.26 4.63 -3.22
CA ASP A 174 24.73 3.26 -3.25
C ASP A 174 23.70 3.03 -2.12
N TYR A 175 23.10 1.85 -2.10
CA TYR A 175 22.05 1.49 -1.14
C TYR A 175 22.54 1.56 0.31
N ASP A 176 23.75 1.05 0.59
CA ASP A 176 24.28 0.99 1.95
C ASP A 176 24.66 2.40 2.44
N GLN A 177 25.19 3.23 1.55
CA GLN A 177 25.49 4.64 1.82
C GLN A 177 24.21 5.43 2.12
N LEU A 178 23.14 5.26 1.32
CA LEU A 178 21.85 5.90 1.58
C LEU A 178 21.25 5.46 2.93
N ASN A 179 21.33 4.16 3.23
CA ASN A 179 20.81 3.61 4.49
C ASN A 179 21.67 4.00 5.71
N SER A 180 22.90 4.48 5.49
CA SER A 180 23.77 5.01 6.55
C SER A 180 23.42 6.44 6.99
N LEU A 181 22.56 7.15 6.25
CA LEU A 181 22.12 8.51 6.56
C LEU A 181 21.10 8.48 7.71
N THR A 182 21.64 8.40 8.93
CA THR A 182 20.86 8.16 10.15
C THR A 182 19.81 9.23 10.43
N PHE A 183 20.08 10.51 10.16
CA PHE A 183 19.11 11.57 10.40
C PHE A 183 18.00 11.58 9.35
N LEU A 184 18.33 11.32 8.08
CA LEU A 184 17.34 11.09 7.03
C LEU A 184 16.43 9.89 7.35
N ASP A 185 16.98 8.76 7.82
CA ASP A 185 16.20 7.61 8.26
C ASP A 185 15.28 7.98 9.43
N ALA A 186 15.78 8.73 10.41
CA ALA A 186 14.98 9.22 11.53
C ALA A 186 13.81 10.11 11.08
N VAL A 187 14.04 11.01 10.12
CA VAL A 187 12.98 11.83 9.50
C VAL A 187 11.94 10.97 8.80
N CYS A 188 12.35 9.96 8.03
CA CYS A 188 11.44 9.02 7.37
C CYS A 188 10.59 8.25 8.39
N ARG A 189 11.22 7.69 9.43
CA ARG A 189 10.54 6.96 10.52
C ARG A 189 9.55 7.82 11.26
N GLU A 190 9.94 9.04 11.64
CA GLU A 190 9.08 9.95 12.38
C GLU A 190 7.90 10.44 11.53
N SER A 191 8.13 10.66 10.23
CA SER A 191 7.07 10.97 9.27
C SER A 191 6.06 9.82 9.16
N LEU A 192 6.53 8.58 9.05
CA LEU A 192 5.68 7.38 8.97
C LEU A 192 4.96 7.09 10.30
N ARG A 193 5.58 7.40 11.45
CA ARG A 193 4.94 7.28 12.76
C ARG A 193 3.72 8.22 12.81
N LEU A 194 3.92 9.50 12.56
CA LEU A 194 2.84 10.50 12.62
C LEU A 194 1.79 10.36 11.53
N TRP A 195 2.21 9.96 10.33
CA TRP A 195 1.40 9.89 9.12
C TRP A 195 1.63 8.58 8.37
N SER A 196 1.29 7.47 9.00
CA SER A 196 1.32 6.15 8.36
C SER A 196 0.39 6.11 7.14
N PRO A 197 0.85 5.71 5.94
CA PRO A 197 -0.04 5.57 4.78
C PRO A 197 -1.20 4.60 5.07
N ALA A 198 -0.93 3.51 5.79
CA ALA A 198 -1.96 2.62 6.31
C ALA A 198 -2.44 3.08 7.70
N GLN A 199 -3.70 3.50 7.82
CA GLN A 199 -4.24 4.05 9.07
C GLN A 199 -4.68 2.98 10.07
N PHE A 200 -5.09 1.82 9.59
CA PHE A 200 -5.50 0.69 10.41
C PHE A 200 -5.20 -0.64 9.70
N VAL A 201 -5.19 -1.71 10.49
CA VAL A 201 -5.05 -3.08 9.99
C VAL A 201 -6.21 -3.91 10.50
N GLU A 202 -6.85 -4.67 9.61
CA GLU A 202 -7.95 -5.58 9.94
C GLU A 202 -7.42 -7.01 10.14
N ARG A 203 -7.97 -7.70 11.14
CA ARG A 203 -7.76 -9.12 11.42
C ARG A 203 -9.10 -9.78 11.71
N VAL A 204 -9.19 -11.09 11.51
CA VAL A 204 -10.35 -11.89 11.91
C VAL A 204 -9.86 -13.00 12.83
N ALA A 205 -10.50 -13.16 14.00
CA ALA A 205 -10.14 -14.22 14.93
C ALA A 205 -10.44 -15.60 14.32
N GLY A 206 -9.41 -16.42 14.13
CA GLY A 206 -9.55 -17.78 13.57
C GLY A 206 -10.22 -18.76 14.53
N GLU A 207 -10.14 -18.48 15.82
CA GLU A 207 -10.71 -19.24 16.94
C GLU A 207 -11.05 -18.32 18.11
N ASP A 208 -11.72 -18.88 19.11
CA ASP A 208 -11.99 -18.19 20.37
C ASP A 208 -10.66 -17.90 21.08
N TYR A 209 -10.41 -16.63 21.37
CA TYR A 209 -9.14 -16.18 21.93
C TYR A 209 -9.36 -15.30 23.16
N SER A 210 -8.55 -15.48 24.19
CA SER A 210 -8.51 -14.56 25.34
C SER A 210 -7.34 -13.59 25.14
N LEU A 211 -7.64 -12.38 24.69
CA LEU A 211 -6.66 -11.34 24.43
C LEU A 211 -6.22 -10.66 25.75
N PRO A 212 -4.96 -10.82 26.19
CA PRO A 212 -4.44 -10.06 27.32
C PRO A 212 -4.26 -8.59 26.94
N LEU A 213 -4.74 -7.70 27.80
CA LEU A 213 -4.60 -6.27 27.62
C LEU A 213 -3.33 -5.79 28.34
N GLN A 214 -2.49 -5.03 27.63
CA GLN A 214 -1.28 -4.43 28.20
C GLN A 214 -1.62 -3.48 29.37
N HIS A 215 -2.74 -2.77 29.26
CA HIS A 215 -3.28 -1.92 30.31
C HIS A 215 -4.71 -2.34 30.62
N ALA A 216 -5.02 -2.52 31.91
CA ALA A 216 -6.36 -2.90 32.32
C ALA A 216 -7.35 -1.76 32.02
N VAL A 217 -8.40 -2.07 31.27
CA VAL A 217 -9.44 -1.11 30.90
C VAL A 217 -10.61 -1.20 31.87
N LYS A 218 -11.24 -0.06 32.18
CA LYS A 218 -12.43 -0.07 33.06
C LYS A 218 -13.67 -0.45 32.25
N SER A 219 -14.51 -1.30 32.82
CA SER A 219 -15.84 -1.60 32.28
C SER A 219 -16.69 -0.33 32.16
N LYS A 220 -17.75 -0.36 31.34
CA LYS A 220 -18.68 0.77 31.11
C LYS A 220 -19.27 1.34 32.41
N ASN A 221 -19.39 0.51 33.45
CA ASN A 221 -19.88 0.92 34.77
C ASN A 221 -18.77 1.42 35.73
N GLY A 222 -17.51 1.46 35.28
CA GLY A 222 -16.34 1.89 36.05
C GLY A 222 -15.89 0.95 37.16
N LYS A 223 -16.61 -0.15 37.42
CA LYS A 223 -16.43 -1.00 38.62
C LYS A 223 -15.44 -2.14 38.44
N THR A 224 -15.27 -2.63 37.22
CA THR A 224 -14.43 -3.81 36.94
C THR A 224 -13.27 -3.43 36.06
N ALA A 225 -12.06 -3.76 36.49
CA ALA A 225 -10.88 -3.74 35.63
C ALA A 225 -10.88 -5.00 34.75
N ILE A 226 -10.82 -4.82 33.44
CA ILE A 226 -10.75 -5.87 32.44
C ILE A 226 -9.28 -5.97 32.03
N SER A 227 -8.64 -7.09 32.36
CA SER A 227 -7.26 -7.40 31.96
C SER A 227 -7.19 -8.40 30.81
N ASN A 228 -8.26 -9.14 30.54
CA ASN A 228 -8.40 -10.06 29.43
C ASN A 228 -9.72 -9.83 28.72
N LEU A 229 -9.68 -9.76 27.40
CA LEU A 229 -10.86 -9.64 26.55
C LEU A 229 -11.08 -10.95 25.81
N HIS A 230 -12.22 -11.60 26.05
CA HIS A 230 -12.62 -12.74 25.24
C HIS A 230 -13.07 -12.26 23.86
N VAL A 231 -12.44 -12.81 22.82
CA VAL A 231 -12.68 -12.53 21.41
C VAL A 231 -13.19 -13.82 20.77
N PRO A 232 -14.49 -13.92 20.44
CA PRO A 232 -15.03 -15.10 19.76
C PRO A 232 -14.45 -15.28 18.36
N LYS A 233 -14.40 -16.52 17.89
CA LYS A 233 -14.10 -16.88 16.50
C LYS A 233 -14.96 -16.07 15.52
N GLY A 234 -14.33 -15.58 14.46
CA GLY A 234 -14.98 -14.77 13.42
C GLY A 234 -15.11 -13.29 13.77
N THR A 235 -14.68 -12.85 14.95
CA THR A 235 -14.68 -11.43 15.32
C THR A 235 -13.64 -10.66 14.48
N HIS A 236 -14.08 -9.57 13.86
CA HIS A 236 -13.21 -8.61 13.17
C HIS A 236 -12.53 -7.69 14.20
N ILE A 237 -11.21 -7.63 14.17
CA ILE A 237 -10.37 -6.79 15.02
C ILE A 237 -9.75 -5.70 14.14
N TYR A 238 -9.96 -4.44 14.52
CA TYR A 238 -9.36 -3.28 13.85
C TYR A 238 -8.26 -2.70 14.74
N LEU A 239 -7.02 -2.79 14.28
CA LEU A 239 -5.86 -2.21 14.94
C LEU A 239 -5.61 -0.81 14.38
N SER A 240 -5.86 0.22 15.18
CA SER A 240 -5.61 1.62 14.78
C SER A 240 -4.13 1.94 14.87
N LEU A 241 -3.42 1.92 13.74
CA LEU A 241 -2.02 2.32 13.68
C LEU A 241 -1.87 3.81 14.00
N SER A 242 -2.78 4.64 13.49
CA SER A 242 -2.79 6.09 13.72
C SER A 242 -2.87 6.45 15.21
N SER A 243 -3.68 5.73 15.98
CA SER A 243 -3.82 5.94 17.43
C SER A 243 -2.63 5.40 18.19
N THR A 244 -2.18 4.17 17.90
CA THR A 244 -1.03 3.57 18.58
C THR A 244 0.25 4.37 18.35
N ASN A 245 0.44 4.89 17.15
CA ASN A 245 1.61 5.70 16.83
C ASN A 245 1.61 7.08 17.52
N ARG A 246 0.49 7.51 18.11
CA ARG A 246 0.34 8.77 18.86
C ARG A 246 -0.01 8.54 20.33
N ASP A 247 0.05 7.30 20.78
CA ASP A 247 -0.23 6.97 22.16
C ASP A 247 0.83 7.56 23.07
N LYS A 248 0.42 8.48 23.95
CA LYS A 248 1.32 9.16 24.89
C LYS A 248 1.93 8.21 25.92
N LEU A 249 1.29 7.08 26.22
CA LEU A 249 1.86 6.08 27.12
C LEU A 249 3.09 5.41 26.49
N THR A 250 3.04 5.19 25.17
CA THR A 250 4.13 4.57 24.42
C THR A 250 5.18 5.59 23.97
N TRP A 251 4.75 6.74 23.45
CA TRP A 251 5.60 7.71 22.77
C TRP A 251 5.89 8.97 23.61
N GLY A 252 5.34 9.10 24.81
CA GLY A 252 5.54 10.27 25.68
C GLY A 252 4.61 11.45 25.35
N GLU A 253 4.75 12.55 26.09
CA GLU A 253 3.83 13.69 26.01
C GLU A 253 3.83 14.42 24.67
N ASP A 254 4.92 14.33 23.92
CA ASP A 254 5.09 14.93 22.59
C ASP A 254 4.73 13.96 21.45
N ALA A 255 4.00 12.87 21.72
CA ALA A 255 3.60 11.87 20.73
C ALA A 255 2.91 12.48 19.49
N ASP A 256 2.22 13.61 19.62
CA ASP A 256 1.56 14.30 18.51
C ASP A 256 2.48 15.23 17.70
N LYS A 257 3.70 15.45 18.16
CA LYS A 257 4.68 16.36 17.53
C LYS A 257 5.62 15.58 16.63
N PHE A 258 6.11 16.27 15.59
CA PHE A 258 7.18 15.79 14.73
C PHE A 258 8.51 16.05 15.41
N ASN A 259 9.15 14.98 15.86
CA ASN A 259 10.44 15.01 16.53
C ASN A 259 11.36 13.90 16.00
N PRO A 260 12.17 14.18 14.97
CA PRO A 260 13.14 13.22 14.43
C PRO A 260 14.28 12.86 15.38
N TYR A 261 14.41 13.53 16.53
CA TYR A 261 15.46 13.29 17.52
C TYR A 261 15.04 12.32 18.65
N ARG A 262 13.87 11.69 18.52
CA ARG A 262 13.28 10.81 19.54
C ARG A 262 14.12 9.54 19.79
#